data_AF-A0A7W4PKJ6-F1
#
_entry.id   AF-A0A7W4PKJ6-F1
#
_cell.length_a   1.000
_cell.length_b   1.000
_cell.length_c   1.000
_cell.angle_alpha   90.00
_cell.angle_beta   90.00
_cell.angle_gamma   90.00
#
_symmetry.space_group_name_H-M   'P 1'
#
loop_
_entity.id
_entity.type
_entity.pdbx_description
1 polymer ?
#
loop_
_entity_poly.entity_id
_entity_poly.type
_entity_poly.pdbx_seq_one_letter_code
_entity_poly.pdbx_strand_id
1 'polypeptide(L)'
;MPSEAQGRVAYTLTLSCFNRPGIVAAIGQLLFDLGMNITEAQQFDDTESRHFFMRVVFGPVDPDAVSDVPRAALAGLAERFGMDWTLKDNRTRTKVLLMVSKFDHCLVDLLYR
;
A
#
# COMPACT_ATOMS: atom_id res chain seq x y z
N MET A 1 -10.33 20.30 -13.83
CA MET A 1 -8.90 20.32 -13.43
C MET A 1 -8.38 18.90 -13.53
N PRO A 2 -7.64 18.52 -14.59
CA PRO A 2 -7.13 17.17 -14.72
C PRO A 2 -6.02 16.93 -13.69
N SER A 3 -6.14 15.78 -13.02
CA SER A 3 -5.28 15.20 -11.99
C SER A 3 -3.78 15.31 -12.29
N GLU A 4 -3.06 16.13 -11.51
CA GLU A 4 -1.59 16.19 -11.46
C GLU A 4 -0.96 14.94 -10.79
N ALA A 5 -1.75 13.96 -10.36
CA ALA A 5 -1.27 12.81 -9.59
C ALA A 5 -0.78 11.63 -10.46
N GLN A 6 -0.99 11.66 -11.79
CA GLN A 6 -0.81 10.48 -12.64
C GLN A 6 0.66 10.11 -12.98
N GLY A 7 1.66 10.85 -12.48
CA GLY A 7 3.08 10.60 -12.77
C GLY A 7 3.99 10.37 -11.56
N ARG A 8 3.48 10.48 -10.33
CA ARG A 8 4.34 10.42 -9.13
C ARG A 8 4.59 8.97 -8.71
N VAL A 9 5.84 8.64 -8.40
CA VAL A 9 6.19 7.35 -7.79
C VAL A 9 5.44 7.23 -6.46
N ALA A 10 4.53 6.27 -6.39
CA ALA A 10 3.71 6.01 -5.22
C ALA A 10 3.67 4.51 -4.93
N TYR A 11 3.88 4.16 -3.68
CA TYR A 11 3.79 2.81 -3.18
C TYR A 11 2.60 2.70 -2.24
N THR A 12 1.89 1.58 -2.32
CA THR A 12 0.86 1.21 -1.35
C THR A 12 1.38 0.05 -0.51
N LEU A 13 1.52 0.28 0.80
CA LEU A 13 1.76 -0.75 1.79
C LEU A 13 0.44 -1.13 2.45
N THR A 14 0.13 -2.41 2.47
CA THR A 14 -0.95 -2.97 3.28
C THR A 14 -0.35 -3.95 4.27
N LEU A 15 -0.84 -3.94 5.50
CA LEU A 15 -0.38 -4.85 6.54
C LEU A 15 -1.52 -5.27 7.45
N SER A 16 -1.38 -6.46 8.00
CA SER A 16 -2.21 -7.03 9.06
C SER A 16 -1.34 -7.74 10.08
N CYS A 17 -1.60 -7.52 11.36
CA CYS A 17 -0.89 -8.19 12.46
C CYS A 17 -1.73 -8.18 13.74
N PHE A 18 -1.28 -8.90 14.77
CA PHE A 18 -1.88 -8.75 16.09
C PHE A 18 -1.70 -7.33 16.63
N ASN A 19 -2.79 -6.74 17.10
CA ASN A 19 -2.77 -5.37 17.58
C ASN A 19 -1.88 -5.24 18.82
N ARG A 20 -0.93 -4.31 18.76
CA ARG A 20 -0.07 -3.93 19.87
C ARG A 20 0.40 -2.47 19.72
N PRO A 21 0.66 -1.77 20.82
CA PRO A 21 1.17 -0.40 20.77
C PRO A 21 2.46 -0.29 19.95
N GLY A 22 2.62 0.84 19.26
CA GLY A 22 3.86 1.18 18.54
C GLY A 22 3.92 0.74 17.08
N ILE A 23 2.91 0.03 16.55
CA ILE A 23 2.85 -0.34 15.12
C ILE A 23 2.93 0.91 14.23
N VAL A 24 2.01 1.86 14.43
CA VAL A 24 1.91 3.09 13.61
C VAL A 24 3.18 3.94 13.74
N ALA A 25 3.72 4.07 14.95
CA ALA A 25 4.93 4.85 15.20
C ALA A 25 6.16 4.25 14.48
N ALA A 26 6.31 2.92 14.54
CA ALA A 26 7.42 2.23 13.90
C ALA A 26 7.36 2.32 12.36
N ILE A 27 6.15 2.23 11.78
CA ILE A 27 5.95 2.41 10.34
C ILE A 27 6.24 3.85 9.94
N GLY A 28 5.71 4.83 10.68
CA GLY A 28 5.94 6.24 10.40
C GLY A 28 7.42 6.60 10.46
N GLN A 29 8.14 6.12 11.47
CA GLN A 29 9.58 6.33 11.60
C GLN A 29 10.35 5.67 10.45
N LEU A 30 10.03 4.42 10.10
CA LEU A 30 10.69 3.74 8.99
C LEU A 30 10.50 4.50 7.67
N LEU A 31 9.29 4.96 7.38
CA LEU A 31 9.03 5.72 6.15
C LEU A 31 9.75 7.07 6.15
N PHE A 32 9.81 7.75 7.29
CA PHE A 32 10.56 8.98 7.45
C PHE A 32 12.07 8.78 7.21
N ASP A 33 12.66 7.74 7.83
CA ASP A 33 14.09 7.41 7.68
C ASP A 33 14.44 7.04 6.23
N LEU A 34 13.47 6.54 5.45
CA LEU A 34 13.59 6.25 4.02
C LEU A 34 13.38 7.48 3.12
N GLY A 35 13.17 8.67 3.69
CA GLY A 35 12.89 9.88 2.92
C GLY A 35 11.55 9.84 2.17
N MET A 36 10.60 9.08 2.70
CA MET A 36 9.27 8.92 2.11
C MET A 36 8.25 9.82 2.80
N ASN A 37 7.35 10.40 2.01
CA ASN A 37 6.21 11.16 2.48
C ASN A 37 4.91 10.35 2.37
N ILE A 38 4.14 10.32 3.46
CA ILE A 38 2.83 9.67 3.49
C ILE A 38 1.80 10.60 2.87
N THR A 39 1.09 10.09 1.86
CA THR A 39 0.01 10.83 1.16
C THR A 39 -1.37 10.40 1.65
N GLU A 40 -1.53 9.12 1.97
CA GLU A 40 -2.77 8.56 2.52
C GLU A 40 -2.42 7.53 3.59
N ALA A 41 -3.11 7.54 4.71
CA ALA A 41 -2.99 6.52 5.74
C ALA A 41 -4.37 6.20 6.30
N GLN A 42 -4.69 4.91 6.33
CA GLN A 42 -5.91 4.37 6.90
C GLN A 42 -5.54 3.23 7.84
N GLN A 43 -6.16 3.21 9.01
CA GLN A 43 -5.97 2.19 10.02
C GLN A 43 -7.31 1.71 10.54
N PHE A 44 -7.38 0.43 10.82
CA PHE A 44 -8.56 -0.20 11.38
C PHE A 44 -8.11 -1.18 12.48
N ASP A 45 -8.68 -0.99 13.66
CA ASP A 45 -8.44 -1.84 14.83
C ASP A 45 -9.68 -2.72 15.04
N ASP A 46 -9.51 -4.02 14.80
CA ASP A 46 -10.52 -5.01 15.10
C ASP A 46 -10.31 -5.52 16.52
N THR A 47 -11.11 -4.99 17.44
CA THR A 47 -11.03 -5.33 18.87
C THR A 47 -11.57 -6.73 19.18
N GLU A 48 -12.38 -7.32 18.30
CA GLU A 48 -12.94 -8.66 18.49
C GLU A 48 -11.90 -9.73 18.13
N SER A 49 -11.27 -9.61 16.97
CA SER A 49 -10.19 -10.53 16.55
C SER A 49 -8.82 -10.15 17.09
N ARG A 50 -8.68 -8.97 17.70
CA ARG A 50 -7.42 -8.35 18.15
C ARG A 50 -6.41 -8.21 17.00
N HIS A 51 -6.89 -7.97 15.79
CA HIS A 51 -6.07 -7.69 14.62
C HIS A 51 -6.06 -6.21 14.29
N PHE A 52 -4.90 -5.75 13.87
CA PHE A 52 -4.66 -4.41 13.38
C PHE A 52 -4.41 -4.45 11.87
N PHE A 53 -5.14 -3.63 11.14
CA PHE A 53 -5.01 -3.46 9.70
C PHE A 53 -4.59 -2.03 9.39
N MET A 54 -3.65 -1.87 8.46
CA MET A 54 -3.25 -0.55 7.99
C MET A 54 -2.96 -0.57 6.50
N ARG A 55 -3.38 0.51 5.84
CA ARG A 55 -3.04 0.82 4.45
C ARG A 55 -2.40 2.19 4.42
N VAL A 56 -1.20 2.27 3.85
CA VAL A 56 -0.45 3.52 3.72
C VAL A 56 -0.02 3.69 2.27
N VAL A 57 -0.34 4.84 1.70
CA VAL A 57 0.16 5.28 0.40
C VAL A 57 1.23 6.33 0.65
N PHE A 58 2.43 6.09 0.12
CA PHE A 58 3.57 6.98 0.29
C PHE A 58 4.40 7.05 -0.99
N GLY A 59 5.19 8.10 -1.12
CA GLY A 59 6.13 8.29 -2.23
C GLY A 59 7.34 9.08 -1.75
N PRO A 60 8.39 9.22 -2.57
CA PRO A 60 9.56 9.99 -2.16
C PRO A 60 9.19 11.46 -1.93
N VAL A 61 9.87 12.08 -0.96
CA VAL A 61 9.74 13.52 -0.70
C VAL A 61 10.17 14.31 -1.94
N ASP A 62 11.28 13.90 -2.56
CA ASP A 62 11.73 14.39 -3.86
C ASP A 62 11.09 13.56 -5.01
N PRO A 63 10.24 14.15 -5.86
CA PRO A 63 9.58 13.45 -6.97
C PRO A 63 10.54 12.86 -8.01
N ASP A 64 11.74 13.45 -8.15
CA ASP A 64 12.76 13.03 -9.13
C ASP A 64 13.70 11.95 -8.56
N ALA A 65 13.62 11.68 -7.26
CA ALA A 65 14.36 10.59 -6.65
C ALA A 65 13.77 9.23 -7.09
N VAL A 66 14.57 8.46 -7.83
CA VAL A 66 14.31 7.03 -8.05
C VAL A 66 14.68 6.29 -6.76
N SER A 67 13.80 6.36 -5.77
CA SER A 67 13.97 5.63 -4.52
C SER A 67 13.16 4.35 -4.57
N ASP A 68 13.85 3.23 -4.80
CA ASP A 68 13.25 1.92 -4.57
C ASP A 68 13.11 1.70 -3.06
N VAL A 69 11.90 1.32 -2.64
CA VAL A 69 11.64 1.01 -1.23
C VAL A 69 12.43 -0.23 -0.83
N PRO A 70 13.31 -0.16 0.18
CA PRO A 70 14.08 -1.32 0.63
C PRO A 70 13.15 -2.34 1.27
N ARG A 71 12.72 -3.35 0.49
CA ARG A 71 11.87 -4.45 0.97
C ARG A 71 12.46 -5.16 2.18
N ALA A 72 13.80 -5.19 2.32
CA ALA A 72 14.49 -5.75 3.47
C ALA A 72 14.20 -4.98 4.79
N ALA A 73 14.11 -3.65 4.73
CA ALA A 73 13.82 -2.85 5.92
C ALA A 73 12.36 -3.06 6.39
N LEU A 74 11.43 -3.15 5.43
CA LEU A 74 10.04 -3.53 5.71
C LEU A 74 9.93 -4.97 6.23
N ALA A 75 10.69 -5.92 5.67
CA ALA A 75 10.72 -7.30 6.13
C ALA A 75 11.20 -7.41 7.58
N GLY A 76 12.26 -6.66 7.96
CA GLY A 76 12.75 -6.64 9.33
C GLY A 76 11.74 -6.04 10.33
N LEU A 77 10.96 -5.04 9.89
CA LEU A 77 9.84 -4.53 10.72
C LEU A 77 8.71 -5.55 10.81
N ALA A 78 8.35 -6.19 9.71
CA ALA A 78 7.30 -7.19 9.66
C ALA A 78 7.61 -8.38 10.56
N GLU A 79 8.84 -8.87 10.57
CA GLU A 79 9.28 -9.97 11.45
C GLU A 79 9.15 -9.59 12.93
N ARG A 80 9.59 -8.37 13.31
CA ARG A 80 9.47 -7.88 14.69
C ARG A 80 8.02 -7.87 15.18
N PHE A 81 7.08 -7.55 14.30
CA PHE A 81 5.66 -7.39 14.61
C PHE A 81 4.78 -8.58 14.22
N GLY A 82 5.34 -9.62 13.61
CA GLY A 82 4.56 -10.74 13.06
C GLY A 82 3.54 -10.26 12.03
N MET A 83 3.93 -9.34 11.14
CA MET A 83 3.03 -8.74 10.16
C MET A 83 2.99 -9.56 8.88
N ASP A 84 1.77 -9.82 8.41
CA ASP A 84 1.52 -10.10 7.01
C ASP A 84 1.42 -8.78 6.27
N TRP A 85 2.26 -8.58 5.26
CA TRP A 85 2.32 -7.31 4.53
C TRP A 85 2.47 -7.53 3.03
N THR A 86 1.93 -6.57 2.27
CA THR A 86 2.19 -6.48 0.84
C THR A 86 2.53 -5.05 0.47
N LEU A 87 3.57 -4.90 -0.35
CA LEU A 87 3.99 -3.63 -0.92
C LEU A 87 3.80 -3.66 -2.42
N LYS A 88 3.02 -2.71 -2.94
CA LYS A 88 2.72 -2.57 -4.35
C LYS A 88 3.23 -1.23 -4.87
N ASP A 89 3.92 -1.26 -6.00
CA ASP A 89 4.21 -0.05 -6.78
C ASP A 89 2.96 0.31 -7.58
N ASN A 90 2.41 1.50 -7.36
CA ASN A 90 1.17 1.95 -8.01
C ASN A 90 1.36 2.19 -9.52
N ARG A 91 2.60 2.27 -10.01
CA ARG A 91 2.92 2.30 -11.45
C ARG A 91 2.73 0.94 -12.12
N THR A 92 2.80 -0.14 -11.35
CA THR A 92 2.65 -1.51 -11.89
C THR A 92 1.17 -1.88 -11.97
N ARG A 93 0.63 -1.87 -13.20
CA ARG A 93 -0.75 -2.33 -13.45
C ARG A 93 -0.85 -3.83 -13.19
N THR A 94 -1.86 -4.23 -12.42
CA THR A 94 -2.18 -5.65 -12.20
C THR A 94 -2.57 -6.29 -13.53
N LYS A 95 -1.98 -7.44 -13.86
CA LYS A 95 -2.45 -8.25 -14.99
C LYS A 95 -3.71 -9.00 -14.55
N VAL A 96 -4.83 -8.75 -15.22
CA VAL A 96 -6.14 -9.32 -14.88
C VAL A 96 -6.63 -10.19 -16.03
N LEU A 97 -7.04 -11.43 -15.73
CA LEU A 97 -7.77 -12.29 -16.67
C LEU A 97 -9.27 -12.09 -16.44
N LEU A 98 -9.99 -11.69 -17.49
CA LEU A 98 -11.44 -11.57 -17.47
C LEU A 98 -12.05 -12.82 -18.12
N MET A 99 -12.92 -13.52 -17.40
CA MET A 99 -13.65 -14.69 -17.90
C MET A 99 -15.13 -14.36 -17.91
N VAL A 100 -15.80 -14.64 -19.04
CA VAL A 100 -17.23 -14.38 -19.23
C VAL A 100 -17.89 -15.64 -19.79
N SER A 101 -19.15 -15.88 -19.40
CA SER A 101 -20.00 -16.88 -20.05
C SER A 101 -20.84 -16.21 -21.13
N LYS A 102 -22.18 -16.22 -21.03
CA LYS A 102 -23.08 -15.72 -22.08
C LYS A 102 -23.51 -14.26 -21.91
N PHE A 103 -23.39 -13.70 -20.72
CA PHE A 103 -23.81 -12.32 -20.43
C PHE A 103 -22.58 -11.43 -20.23
N ASP A 104 -22.50 -10.36 -21.01
CA ASP A 104 -21.34 -9.50 -21.14
C ASP A 104 -21.47 -8.15 -20.39
N HIS A 105 -22.62 -7.85 -19.78
CA HIS A 105 -22.86 -6.55 -19.14
C HIS A 105 -21.78 -6.15 -18.10
N CYS A 106 -21.28 -7.09 -17.28
CA CYS A 106 -20.16 -6.82 -16.37
C CYS A 106 -18.82 -6.68 -17.08
N LEU A 107 -18.62 -7.38 -18.20
CA LEU A 107 -17.39 -7.29 -19.00
C LEU A 107 -17.30 -5.95 -19.71
N VAL A 108 -18.40 -5.50 -20.31
CA VAL A 108 -18.54 -4.19 -20.94
C VAL A 108 -18.19 -3.11 -19.93
N ASP A 109 -18.82 -3.10 -18.75
CA ASP A 109 -18.56 -2.09 -17.72
C ASP A 109 -17.08 -2.05 -17.27
N LEU A 110 -16.42 -3.21 -17.11
CA LEU A 110 -15.00 -3.27 -16.73
C LEU A 110 -14.04 -2.80 -17.84
N LEU A 111 -14.42 -2.88 -19.11
CA LEU A 111 -13.58 -2.45 -20.24
C LEU A 111 -13.69 -0.94 -20.51
N TYR A 112 -14.80 -0.31 -20.12
CA TYR A 112 -15.03 1.12 -20.35
C TYR A 112 -14.55 2.03 -19.19
N ARG A 113 -14.14 1.47 -18.05
CA ARG A 113 -13.59 2.19 -16.88
C ARG A 113 -12.09 2.42 -16.98
#